data_AF-A0A143QM31-F1
#
_entry.id   AF-A0A143QM31-F1
#
_cell.length_a   1.000
_cell.length_b   1.000
_cell.length_c   1.000
_cell.angle_alpha   90.00
_cell.angle_beta   90.00
_cell.angle_gamma   90.00
#
_symmetry.space_group_name_H-M   'P 1'
#
loop_
_entity.id
_entity.type
_entity.pdbx_description
1 polymer ?
#
loop_
_entity_poly.entity_id
_entity_poly.type
_entity_poly.pdbx_seq_one_letter_code
_entity_poly.pdbx_strand_id
1 'polypeptide(L)' 'MRDNILMSAAHVTRIEGPLDPQDALARRAPIEQAKGILMAVHRITADEAFALLVARSQRDNRKVHDIAREFVHEMSHLP' A
#
# COMPACT_ATOMS: atom_id res chain seq x y z
N MET A 1 -45.26 0.08 18.52
CA MET A 1 -44.51 -1.15 18.88
C MET A 1 -44.13 -1.82 17.55
N ARG A 2 -42.92 -1.69 17.00
CA ARG A 2 -41.61 -1.32 17.53
C ARG A 2 -40.94 -0.28 16.60
N ASP A 3 -40.31 0.70 17.20
CA ASP A 3 -39.51 1.73 16.56
C ASP A 3 -38.13 1.16 16.19
N ASN A 4 -37.72 1.28 14.92
CA ASN A 4 -36.34 1.05 14.51
C ASN A 4 -35.73 2.37 14.03
N ILE A 5 -35.85 3.39 14.88
CA ILE A 5 -35.09 4.64 14.81
C ILE A 5 -33.66 4.31 15.24
N LEU A 6 -32.80 3.89 14.30
CA LEU A 6 -31.33 4.02 14.36
C LEU A 6 -30.74 3.83 12.94
N MET A 7 -31.36 4.44 11.92
CA MET A 7 -30.64 4.80 10.68
C MET A 7 -30.04 6.19 10.89
N SER A 8 -29.14 6.31 11.87
CA SER A 8 -28.50 7.57 12.24
C SER A 8 -27.04 7.54 11.81
N ALA A 9 -26.74 8.35 10.80
CA ALA A 9 -25.48 9.02 10.51
C ALA A 9 -24.21 8.48 11.19
N ALA A 10 -23.44 7.69 10.46
CA ALA A 10 -21.99 7.59 10.66
C ALA A 10 -21.26 7.56 9.31
N HIS A 11 -21.63 8.48 8.42
CA HIS A 11 -20.73 8.96 7.37
C HIS A 11 -20.02 10.20 7.93
N VAL A 12 -19.14 10.00 8.89
CA VAL A 12 -18.27 11.06 9.42
C VAL A 12 -16.87 10.48 9.51
N THR A 13 -16.08 10.83 8.51
CA THR A 13 -14.62 10.83 8.43
C THR A 13 -13.90 10.12 9.58
N ARG A 14 -13.32 8.95 9.30
CA ARG A 14 -12.24 8.40 10.13
C ARG A 14 -11.12 9.44 10.12
N ILE A 15 -11.07 10.25 11.16
CA ILE A 15 -9.91 11.10 11.43
C ILE A 15 -8.83 10.13 11.88
N GLU A 16 -7.98 9.68 10.95
CA GLU A 16 -6.71 9.09 11.34
C GLU A 16 -5.99 10.19 12.12
N GLY A 17 -5.80 10.00 13.42
CA GLY A 17 -5.00 10.89 14.26
C GLY A 17 -3.60 11.07 13.69
N PRO A 18 -2.77 11.96 14.26
CA PRO A 18 -1.38 12.10 13.79
C PRO A 18 -0.76 10.71 13.76
N LEU A 19 -0.37 10.27 12.56
CA LEU A 19 0.27 8.98 12.36
C LEU A 19 1.44 8.93 13.33
N ASP A 20 1.47 7.95 14.22
CA ASP A 20 2.69 7.61 14.92
C ASP A 20 3.79 7.52 13.83
N PRO A 21 4.93 8.21 13.97
CA PRO A 21 6.03 8.09 13.02
C PRO A 21 6.33 6.62 12.66
N GLN A 22 6.16 5.70 13.60
CA GLN A 22 6.30 4.25 13.36
C GLN A 22 5.24 3.70 12.40
N ASP A 23 3.99 4.11 12.52
CA ASP A 23 2.88 3.72 11.65
C ASP A 23 3.00 4.32 10.23
N ALA A 24 3.58 5.52 10.11
CA ALA A 24 3.86 6.12 8.81
C ALA A 24 5.04 5.42 8.11
N LEU A 25 6.07 5.03 8.86
CA LEU A 25 7.22 4.27 8.35
C LEU A 25 6.81 2.85 7.95
N ALA A 26 5.99 2.17 8.77
CA ALA A 26 5.47 0.84 8.46
C ALA A 26 4.65 0.81 7.16
N ARG A 27 3.85 1.87 6.90
CA ARG A 27 3.12 2.02 5.64
C ARG A 27 4.02 2.35 4.44
N ARG A 28 5.21 2.92 4.63
CA ARG A 28 6.15 3.22 3.52
C ARG A 28 7.11 2.06 3.23
N ALA A 29 7.37 1.20 4.22
CA ALA A 29 8.36 0.13 4.14
C ALA A 29 8.17 -0.81 2.93
N PRO A 30 6.95 -1.27 2.57
CA PRO A 30 6.80 -2.21 1.45
C PRO A 30 7.19 -1.61 0.10
N ILE A 31 6.92 -0.32 -0.14
CA ILE A 31 7.24 0.35 -1.40
C ILE A 31 8.76 0.48 -1.56
N GLU A 32 9.45 0.90 -0.50
CA GLU A 32 10.91 1.04 -0.55
C GLU A 32 11.62 -0.32 -0.66
N GLN A 33 11.10 -1.36 0.00
CA GLN A 33 11.60 -2.73 -0.15
C GLN A 33 11.39 -3.25 -1.57
N ALA A 34 10.19 -3.10 -2.14
CA ALA A 34 9.88 -3.50 -3.51
C ALA A 34 10.79 -2.77 -4.52
N LYS A 35 11.02 -1.46 -4.34
CA LYS A 35 11.95 -0.69 -5.17
C LYS A 35 13.36 -1.28 -5.09
N GLY A 36 13.88 -1.56 -3.88
CA GLY A 36 15.20 -2.16 -3.70
C GLY A 36 15.37 -3.50 -4.43
N ILE A 37 14.36 -4.38 -4.36
CA ILE A 37 14.37 -5.66 -5.07
C ILE A 37 14.37 -5.43 -6.60
N LEU A 38 13.47 -4.59 -7.12
CA LEU A 38 13.37 -4.30 -8.55
C LEU A 38 14.65 -3.67 -9.09
N MET A 39 15.28 -2.76 -8.34
CA MET A 39 16.58 -2.18 -8.68
C MET A 39 17.67 -3.26 -8.80
N ALA A 40 17.73 -4.19 -7.85
CA ALA A 40 18.72 -5.27 -7.86
C ALA A 40 18.52 -6.23 -9.04
N VAL A 41 17.28 -6.63 -9.30
CA VAL A 41 16.91 -7.62 -10.33
C VAL A 41 17.00 -7.03 -11.73
N HIS A 42 16.48 -5.82 -11.95
CA HIS A 42 16.38 -5.20 -13.27
C HIS A 42 17.51 -4.23 -13.58
N ARG A 43 18.40 -3.93 -12.62
CA ARG A 43 19.52 -2.98 -12.76
C ARG A 43 19.05 -1.57 -13.17
N ILE A 44 17.92 -1.16 -12.61
CA ILE A 44 17.28 0.13 -12.85
C ILE A 44 17.41 1.07 -11.64
N THR A 45 17.11 2.35 -11.85
CA THR A 45 17.03 3.36 -10.80
C THR A 45 15.81 3.18 -9.90
N ALA A 46 15.81 3.86 -8.75
CA ALA A 46 14.68 3.85 -7.83
C ALA A 46 13.41 4.48 -8.43
N ASP A 47 13.58 5.50 -9.27
CA ASP A 47 12.46 6.18 -9.94
C ASP A 47 11.82 5.29 -11.01
N GLU A 48 12.64 4.59 -11.80
CA GLU A 48 12.17 3.59 -12.76
C GLU A 48 11.45 2.43 -12.05
N ALA A 49 12.01 1.94 -10.93
CA ALA A 49 11.36 0.90 -10.12
C ALA A 49 10.00 1.37 -9.58
N PHE A 50 9.89 2.60 -9.10
CA PHE A 50 8.62 3.16 -8.65
C PHE A 50 7.63 3.33 -9.81
N ALA A 51 8.10 3.76 -10.98
CA ALA A 51 7.28 3.86 -12.18
C ALA A 51 6.70 2.50 -12.61
N LEU A 52 7.45 1.39 -12.47
CA LEU A 52 6.94 0.04 -12.71
C LEU A 52 5.81 -0.34 -11.75
N LEU A 53 5.95 -0.03 -10.46
CA LEU A 53 4.89 -0.27 -9.47
C LEU A 53 3.64 0.56 -9.77
N VAL A 54 3.80 1.82 -10.19
CA VAL A 54 2.69 2.69 -10.63
C VAL A 54 2.01 2.13 -11.88
N ALA A 55 2.78 1.70 -12.88
CA ALA A 55 2.22 1.11 -14.10
C ALA A 55 1.43 -0.17 -13.80
N ARG A 56 1.90 -1.00 -12.86
CA ARG A 56 1.16 -2.17 -12.38
C ARG A 56 -0.12 -1.79 -11.64
N SER A 57 -0.03 -0.77 -10.77
CA SER A 57 -1.18 -0.21 -10.04
C SER A 57 -2.30 0.26 -10.96
N GLN A 58 -1.95 0.99 -12.01
CA GLN A 58 -2.92 1.48 -12.99
C GLN A 58 -3.56 0.32 -13.77
N ARG A 59 -2.75 -0.67 -14.20
CA ARG A 59 -3.24 -1.83 -14.93
C ARG A 59 -4.21 -2.69 -14.11
N ASP A 60 -3.92 -2.86 -12.83
CA ASP A 60 -4.70 -3.71 -11.94
C ASP A 60 -5.81 -2.96 -11.19
N ASN A 61 -5.88 -1.63 -11.33
CA ASN A 61 -6.74 -0.73 -10.56
C ASN A 61 -6.63 -0.98 -9.03
N ARG A 62 -5.40 -1.15 -8.55
CA ARG A 62 -5.07 -1.44 -7.13
C ARG A 62 -4.11 -0.40 -6.58
N LYS A 63 -4.11 -0.18 -5.27
CA LYS A 63 -3.18 0.76 -4.63
C LYS A 63 -1.74 0.25 -4.77
N VAL A 64 -0.81 1.15 -5.13
CA VAL A 64 0.64 0.86 -5.25
C VAL A 64 1.19 0.18 -4.00
N HIS A 65 0.77 0.63 -2.82
CA HIS A 65 1.16 0.03 -1.54
C HIS A 65 0.80 -1.47 -1.44
N ASP A 66 -0.41 -1.84 -1.87
CA ASP A 66 -0.87 -3.22 -1.77
C ASP A 66 -0.13 -4.13 -2.73
N ILE A 67 0.19 -3.63 -3.92
CA ILE A 67 1.04 -4.32 -4.90
C ILE A 67 2.44 -4.51 -4.36
N ALA A 68 3.06 -3.47 -3.79
CA ALA A 68 4.40 -3.57 -3.24
C ALA A 68 4.48 -4.56 -2.06
N ARG A 69 3.46 -4.56 -1.18
CA ARG A 69 3.36 -5.51 -0.06
C ARG A 69 3.24 -6.95 -0.54
N GLU A 70 2.38 -7.21 -1.52
CA GLU A 70 2.22 -8.54 -2.11
C GLU A 70 3.50 -9.00 -2.79
N PHE A 71 4.12 -8.13 -3.61
CA PHE A 71 5.38 -8.43 -4.27
C PHE A 71 6.50 -8.79 -3.30
N VAL A 72 6.69 -8.00 -2.23
CA VAL A 72 7.71 -8.31 -1.20
C VAL A 72 7.41 -9.64 -0.52
N HIS A 73 6.14 -9.92 -0.21
CA HIS A 73 5.73 -11.20 0.36
C HIS A 73 6.03 -12.36 -0.59
N GLU A 74 5.76 -12.24 -1.89
CA GLU A 74 6.09 -13.27 -2.87
C GLU A 74 7.60 -13.52 -2.95
N MET A 75 8.39 -12.45 -3.01
CA MET A 75 9.85 -12.54 -3.09
C MET A 75 10.49 -13.12 -1.83
N SER A 76 9.90 -12.90 -0.65
CA SER A 76 10.43 -13.45 0.61
C SER A 76 10.17 -14.96 0.78
N HIS A 77 9.33 -15.55 -0.06
CA HIS A 77 8.99 -16.98 -0.04
C HIS A 77 9.52 -17.73 -1.26
N LEU A 78 10.32 -17.10 -2.12
CA LEU A 78 11.05 -17.81 -3.16
C LEU A 78 12.10 -18.73 -2.52
N PRO A 79 12.21 -20.00 -2.96
CA PRO A 79 13.13 -20.99 -2.39
C PRO A 79 14.61 -20.65 -2.61
#